data_AF-A0A2N5MDZ9-F1
#
_entry.id   AF-A0A2N5MDZ9-F1
#
_cell.length_a   1.000
_cell.length_b   1.000
_cell.length_c   1.000
_cell.angle_alpha   90.00
_cell.angle_beta   90.00
_cell.angle_gamma   90.00
#
_symmetry.space_group_name_H-M   'P 1'
#
loop_
_entity.id
_entity.type
_entity.pdbx_description
1 polymer ?
#
loop_
_entity_poly.entity_id
_entity_poly.type
_entity_poly.pdbx_seq_one_letter_code
_entity_poly.pdbx_strand_id
1 'polypeptide(L)'
;MHTAIHKLLYSIANEHFEKYKYTSKKYNLLTDNNKQWDLLSHTKDENEQYFSLYSDKTKYAIITVVFLVMSIEGLINEYGLVYLGKSRFMELERESIREKLVTFFNEASGNKFPTDRKLYQSIKDLIDVRNTLVHSKSIEIDINVLLRTDVEAEEVFNGYINSIFGNGKRKSSRQKSMERVLESSHNVYIELMEYLQQNTGEK
;
A
#
# COMPACT_ATOMS: atom_id res chain seq x y z
N MET A 1 8.30 7.72 -25.48
CA MET A 1 7.14 7.09 -24.83
C MET A 1 7.21 7.48 -23.37
N HIS A 2 6.47 8.51 -22.93
CA HIS A 2 6.48 8.93 -21.53
C HIS A 2 5.61 7.94 -20.77
N THR A 3 6.19 6.88 -20.22
CA THR A 3 5.45 6.01 -19.31
C THR A 3 5.05 6.86 -18.13
N ALA A 4 3.75 7.10 -17.98
CA ALA A 4 3.21 7.83 -16.85
C ALA A 4 3.75 7.23 -15.54
N ILE A 5 4.36 8.04 -14.67
CA ILE A 5 5.09 7.60 -13.47
C ILE A 5 4.20 6.69 -12.60
N HIS A 6 2.90 6.96 -12.54
CA HIS A 6 1.95 6.14 -11.81
C HIS A 6 1.88 4.68 -12.29
N LYS A 7 2.07 4.41 -13.59
CA LYS A 7 2.11 3.03 -14.14
C LYS A 7 3.35 2.27 -13.68
N LEU A 8 4.50 2.96 -13.62
CA LEU A 8 5.73 2.38 -13.09
C LEU A 8 5.58 2.02 -11.61
N LEU A 9 5.02 2.94 -10.81
CA LEU A 9 4.75 2.72 -9.39
C LEU A 9 3.79 1.55 -9.17
N TYR A 10 2.74 1.45 -9.99
CA TYR A 10 1.82 0.31 -9.95
C TYR A 10 2.51 -1.02 -10.29
N SER A 11 3.39 -1.03 -11.29
CA SER A 11 4.18 -2.23 -11.64
C SER A 11 5.04 -2.70 -10.46
N ILE A 12 5.70 -1.78 -9.76
CA ILE A 12 6.50 -2.09 -8.56
C ILE A 12 5.58 -2.65 -7.45
N ALA A 13 4.43 -2.03 -7.22
CA ALA A 13 3.46 -2.48 -6.23
C ALA A 13 2.98 -3.90 -6.53
N ASN A 14 2.67 -4.20 -7.80
CA ASN A 14 2.22 -5.50 -8.26
C ASN A 14 3.30 -6.57 -8.11
N GLU A 15 4.55 -6.28 -8.50
CA GLU A 15 5.68 -7.20 -8.30
C GLU A 15 5.83 -7.59 -6.82
N HIS A 16 5.75 -6.61 -5.92
CA HIS A 16 5.85 -6.86 -4.48
C HIS A 16 4.60 -7.54 -3.93
N PHE A 17 3.43 -7.34 -4.54
CA PHE A 17 2.21 -8.05 -4.17
C PHE A 17 2.31 -9.55 -4.50
N GLU A 18 2.91 -9.91 -5.63
CA GLU A 18 3.17 -11.31 -5.97
C GLU A 18 4.19 -11.94 -5.01
N LYS A 19 5.27 -11.23 -4.67
CA LYS A 19 6.25 -11.68 -3.65
C LYS A 19 5.57 -11.86 -2.29
N TYR A 20 4.70 -10.93 -1.90
CA TYR A 20 3.89 -11.03 -0.70
C TYR A 20 3.00 -12.28 -0.71
N LYS A 21 2.25 -12.54 -1.78
CA LYS A 21 1.39 -13.72 -1.91
C LYS A 21 2.19 -15.01 -1.78
N TYR A 22 3.34 -15.08 -2.46
CA TYR A 22 4.24 -16.22 -2.39
C TYR A 22 4.78 -16.46 -0.98
N THR A 23 5.33 -15.43 -0.34
CA THR A 23 5.86 -15.55 1.02
C THR A 23 4.76 -15.82 2.04
N SER A 24 3.58 -15.22 1.89
CA SER A 24 2.43 -15.48 2.76
C SER A 24 1.96 -16.93 2.66
N LYS A 25 1.96 -17.53 1.47
CA LYS A 25 1.68 -18.96 1.31
C LYS A 25 2.69 -19.82 2.07
N LYS A 26 3.99 -19.54 1.94
CA LYS A 26 5.05 -20.25 2.68
C LYS A 26 4.91 -20.08 4.19
N TYR A 27 4.66 -18.85 4.64
CA TYR A 27 4.44 -18.54 6.05
C TYR A 27 3.23 -19.29 6.63
N ASN A 28 2.12 -19.34 5.88
CA ASN A 28 0.92 -20.05 6.31
C ASN A 28 1.13 -21.56 6.35
N LEU A 29 1.93 -22.12 5.43
CA LEU A 29 2.30 -23.54 5.48
C LEU A 29 3.15 -23.86 6.71
N LEU A 30 4.12 -23.01 7.04
CA LEU A 30 4.97 -23.18 8.21
C LEU A 30 4.16 -23.06 9.52
N THR A 31 3.30 -22.06 9.61
CA THR A 31 2.56 -21.71 10.84
C THR A 31 1.20 -22.39 10.98
N ASP A 32 0.87 -23.36 10.13
CA ASP A 32 -0.45 -24.00 10.05
C ASP A 32 -1.60 -22.97 10.06
N ASN A 33 -1.58 -22.09 9.07
CA ASN A 33 -2.50 -20.97 8.86
C ASN A 33 -2.51 -19.92 9.98
N ASN A 34 -1.34 -19.34 10.27
CA ASN A 34 -1.16 -18.29 11.28
C ASN A 34 -1.56 -18.73 12.70
N LYS A 35 -1.41 -20.02 13.06
CA LYS A 35 -1.51 -20.42 14.47
C LYS A 35 -0.40 -19.75 15.27
N GLN A 36 -0.63 -19.63 16.57
CA GLN A 36 0.36 -19.05 17.47
C GLN A 36 1.65 -19.88 17.39
N TRP A 37 2.75 -19.22 17.02
CA TRP A 37 4.07 -19.83 16.95
C TRP A 37 4.71 -19.89 18.33
N ASP A 38 5.00 -21.09 18.83
CA ASP A 38 5.71 -21.29 20.08
C ASP A 38 7.20 -21.54 19.80
N LEU A 39 8.05 -20.58 20.16
CA LEU A 39 9.50 -20.66 19.89
C LEU A 39 10.18 -21.85 20.58
N LEU A 40 9.65 -22.28 21.73
CA LEU A 40 10.25 -23.35 22.54
C LEU A 40 9.89 -24.74 22.02
N SER A 41 8.82 -24.86 21.23
CA SER A 41 8.37 -26.12 20.66
C SER A 41 8.98 -26.43 19.29
N HIS A 42 9.82 -25.54 18.76
CA HIS A 42 10.40 -25.67 17.42
C HIS A 42 11.93 -25.64 17.46
N THR A 43 12.55 -26.22 16.43
CA THR A 43 14.00 -26.21 16.24
C THR A 43 14.53 -24.81 15.91
N LYS A 44 15.85 -24.63 16.06
CA LYS A 44 16.51 -23.37 15.68
C LYS A 44 16.24 -23.01 14.21
N ASP A 45 16.38 -23.98 13.31
CA ASP A 45 16.20 -23.78 11.86
C ASP A 45 14.75 -23.38 11.51
N GLU A 46 13.77 -24.00 12.16
CA GLU A 46 12.35 -23.65 11.98
C GLU A 46 12.06 -22.23 12.50
N ASN A 47 12.65 -21.84 13.63
CA ASN A 47 12.53 -20.48 14.17
C ASN A 47 13.17 -19.43 13.24
N GLU A 48 14.35 -19.71 12.68
CA GLU A 48 14.99 -18.83 11.70
C GLU A 48 14.11 -18.66 10.44
N GLN A 49 13.56 -19.75 9.92
CA GLN A 49 12.61 -19.70 8.80
C GLN A 49 11.34 -18.91 9.13
N TYR A 50 10.79 -19.08 10.34
CA TYR A 50 9.64 -18.33 10.81
C TYR A 50 9.90 -16.83 10.80
N PHE A 51 11.02 -16.37 11.37
CA PHE A 51 11.37 -14.97 11.42
C PHE A 51 11.63 -14.39 10.03
N SER A 52 12.38 -15.09 9.19
CA SER A 52 12.67 -14.68 7.82
C SER A 52 11.38 -14.53 6.99
N LEU A 53 10.50 -15.53 7.00
CA LEU A 53 9.23 -15.47 6.27
C LEU A 53 8.30 -14.38 6.81
N TYR A 54 8.28 -14.15 8.13
CA TYR A 54 7.50 -13.08 8.74
C TYR A 54 8.01 -11.70 8.30
N SER A 55 9.33 -11.51 8.33
CA SER A 55 10.02 -10.29 7.91
C SER A 55 9.73 -9.99 6.44
N ASP A 56 9.99 -10.94 5.55
CA ASP A 56 9.75 -10.81 4.12
C ASP A 56 8.28 -10.53 3.79
N LYS A 57 7.36 -11.29 4.39
CA LYS A 57 5.90 -11.09 4.21
C LYS A 57 5.52 -9.66 4.56
N THR A 58 6.04 -9.15 5.68
CA THR A 58 5.72 -7.80 6.14
C THR A 58 6.36 -6.74 5.25
N LYS A 59 7.61 -6.95 4.82
CA LYS A 59 8.35 -6.07 3.90
C LYS A 59 7.60 -5.90 2.59
N TYR A 60 7.24 -7.02 1.94
CA TYR A 60 6.52 -6.99 0.68
C TYR A 60 5.14 -6.34 0.82
N ALA A 61 4.41 -6.61 1.90
CA ALA A 61 3.13 -5.96 2.19
C ALA A 61 3.23 -4.43 2.26
N ILE A 62 4.22 -3.91 3.01
CA ILE A 62 4.43 -2.47 3.16
C ILE A 62 4.79 -1.83 1.83
N ILE A 63 5.74 -2.42 1.10
CA ILE A 63 6.16 -1.89 -0.21
C ILE A 63 4.95 -1.83 -1.15
N THR A 64 4.14 -2.89 -1.22
CA THR A 64 2.92 -2.89 -2.03
C THR A 64 1.99 -1.75 -1.65
N VAL A 65 1.65 -1.57 -0.37
CA VAL A 65 0.72 -0.50 0.06
C VAL A 65 1.26 0.88 -0.31
N VAL A 66 2.54 1.15 -0.03
CA VAL A 66 3.15 2.46 -0.28
C VAL A 66 3.14 2.78 -1.77
N PHE A 67 3.66 1.88 -2.60
CA PHE A 67 3.74 2.10 -4.05
C PHE A 67 2.35 2.14 -4.70
N LEU A 68 1.39 1.36 -4.20
CA LEU A 68 0.02 1.39 -4.70
C LEU A 68 -0.64 2.74 -4.40
N VAL A 69 -0.51 3.27 -3.19
CA VAL A 69 -1.03 4.62 -2.87
C VAL A 69 -0.33 5.67 -3.73
N MET A 70 1.00 5.65 -3.86
CA MET A 70 1.71 6.59 -4.72
C MET A 70 1.26 6.51 -6.19
N SER A 71 0.94 5.31 -6.69
CA SER A 71 0.37 5.14 -8.03
C SER A 71 -1.01 5.79 -8.17
N ILE A 72 -1.88 5.64 -7.17
CA ILE A 72 -3.21 6.27 -7.15
C ILE A 72 -3.07 7.80 -7.09
N GLU A 73 -2.18 8.31 -6.24
CA GLU A 73 -1.88 9.74 -6.14
C GLU A 73 -1.38 10.31 -7.47
N GLY A 74 -0.44 9.62 -8.11
CA GLY A 74 0.09 9.99 -9.43
C GLY A 74 -0.99 10.02 -10.50
N LEU A 75 -1.86 9.02 -10.54
CA LEU A 75 -2.98 8.95 -11.48
C LEU A 75 -3.97 10.11 -11.28
N ILE A 76 -4.35 10.40 -10.04
CA ILE A 76 -5.27 11.51 -9.71
C ILE A 76 -4.65 12.86 -10.10
N ASN A 77 -3.37 13.07 -9.80
CA ASN A 77 -2.69 14.31 -10.13
C ASN A 77 -2.53 14.49 -11.65
N GLU A 78 -2.19 13.43 -12.38
CA GLU A 78 -2.12 13.47 -13.84
C GLU A 78 -3.49 13.78 -14.45
N TYR A 79 -4.54 13.12 -13.98
CA TYR A 79 -5.91 13.38 -14.41
C TYR A 79 -6.31 14.85 -14.18
N GLY A 80 -6.07 15.41 -13.00
CA GLY A 80 -6.35 16.81 -12.70
C GLY A 80 -5.57 17.76 -13.60
N LEU A 81 -4.29 17.49 -13.83
CA LEU A 81 -3.44 18.31 -14.69
C LEU A 81 -3.90 18.28 -16.16
N VAL A 82 -4.27 17.10 -16.68
CA VAL A 82 -4.70 16.92 -18.07
C VAL A 82 -6.05 17.57 -18.34
N TYR A 83 -7.04 17.36 -17.46
CA TYR A 83 -8.41 17.79 -17.74
C TYR A 83 -8.75 19.20 -17.23
N LEU A 84 -8.12 19.67 -16.15
CA LEU A 84 -8.38 21.01 -15.60
C LEU A 84 -7.29 22.03 -15.97
N GLY A 85 -6.14 21.56 -16.43
CA GLY A 85 -4.99 22.38 -16.73
C GLY A 85 -4.22 22.83 -15.49
N LYS A 86 -3.01 23.33 -15.72
CA LYS A 86 -2.04 23.65 -14.66
C LYS A 86 -2.54 24.68 -13.65
N SER A 87 -3.23 25.74 -14.09
CA SER A 87 -3.68 26.81 -13.18
C SER A 87 -4.63 26.25 -12.11
N ARG A 88 -5.68 25.54 -12.54
CA ARG A 88 -6.67 24.96 -11.64
C ARG A 88 -6.08 23.84 -10.77
N PHE A 89 -5.20 23.02 -11.34
CA PHE A 89 -4.48 22.00 -10.57
C PHE A 89 -3.68 22.61 -9.39
N MET A 90 -2.96 23.71 -9.62
CA MET A 90 -2.15 24.36 -8.57
C MET A 90 -3.00 24.95 -7.44
N GLU A 91 -4.22 25.44 -7.74
CA GLU A 91 -5.15 25.94 -6.71
C GLU A 91 -5.56 24.86 -5.71
N LEU A 92 -5.64 23.61 -6.19
CA LEU A 92 -6.08 22.45 -5.41
C LEU A 92 -4.90 21.60 -4.91
N GLU A 93 -3.66 22.02 -5.11
CA GLU A 93 -2.46 21.23 -4.81
C GLU A 93 -2.37 20.81 -3.33
N ARG A 94 -2.88 21.64 -2.42
CA ARG A 94 -2.83 21.41 -0.97
C ARG A 94 -3.95 20.51 -0.45
N GLU A 95 -4.95 20.20 -1.26
CA GLU A 95 -6.05 19.34 -0.86
C GLU A 95 -5.58 17.90 -0.67
N SER A 96 -6.29 17.16 0.19
CA SER A 96 -6.03 15.74 0.35
C SER A 96 -6.32 15.01 -0.96
N ILE A 97 -5.64 13.88 -1.18
CA ILE A 97 -5.81 13.08 -2.40
C ILE A 97 -7.26 12.64 -2.61
N ARG A 98 -8.00 12.39 -1.52
CA ARG A 98 -9.43 12.04 -1.57
C ARG A 98 -10.30 13.20 -2.05
N GLU A 99 -10.01 14.41 -1.58
CA GLU A 99 -10.70 15.63 -2.02
C GLU A 99 -10.37 15.92 -3.48
N LYS A 100 -9.08 15.87 -3.85
CA LYS A 100 -8.63 16.01 -5.25
C LYS A 100 -9.34 15.05 -6.19
N LEU A 101 -9.47 13.76 -5.83
CA LEU A 101 -10.18 12.79 -6.66
C LEU A 101 -11.62 13.25 -6.95
N VAL A 102 -12.34 13.66 -5.91
CA VAL A 102 -13.74 14.09 -6.04
C VAL A 102 -13.83 15.40 -6.83
N THR A 103 -13.03 16.41 -6.46
CA THR A 103 -13.03 17.73 -7.10
C THR A 103 -12.62 17.62 -8.58
N PHE A 104 -11.49 16.96 -8.86
CA PHE A 104 -11.00 16.80 -10.23
C PHE A 104 -11.99 16.03 -11.09
N PHE A 105 -12.56 14.93 -10.59
CA PHE A 105 -13.56 14.18 -11.34
C PHE A 105 -14.81 15.01 -11.63
N ASN A 106 -15.34 15.71 -10.62
CA ASN A 106 -16.56 16.49 -10.76
C ASN A 106 -16.41 17.62 -11.78
N GLU A 107 -15.29 18.34 -11.72
CA GLU A 107 -15.02 19.45 -12.64
C GLU A 107 -14.71 18.95 -14.06
N ALA A 108 -13.96 17.86 -14.20
CA ALA A 108 -13.57 17.34 -15.51
C ALA A 108 -14.73 16.66 -16.25
N SER A 109 -15.54 15.86 -15.55
CA SER A 109 -16.61 15.06 -16.15
C SER A 109 -17.98 15.73 -16.14
N GLY A 110 -18.19 16.72 -15.28
CA GLY A 110 -19.51 17.29 -14.97
C GLY A 110 -20.42 16.36 -14.15
N ASN A 111 -19.94 15.18 -13.77
CA ASN A 111 -20.69 14.17 -13.00
C ASN A 111 -20.16 14.09 -11.56
N LYS A 112 -20.99 13.61 -10.63
CA LYS A 112 -20.53 13.40 -9.24
C LYS A 112 -19.72 12.10 -9.11
N PHE A 113 -18.54 12.19 -8.49
CA PHE A 113 -17.78 11.00 -8.10
C PHE A 113 -18.55 10.22 -7.02
N PRO A 114 -18.73 8.90 -7.16
CA PRO A 114 -19.56 8.10 -6.26
C PRO A 114 -18.77 7.73 -5.00
N THR A 115 -18.91 8.55 -3.96
CA THR A 115 -18.20 8.40 -2.67
C THR A 115 -18.75 7.29 -1.78
N ASP A 116 -19.92 6.75 -2.12
CA ASP A 116 -20.58 5.62 -1.45
C ASP A 116 -20.14 4.25 -2.00
N ARG A 117 -19.42 4.23 -3.12
CA ARG A 117 -19.00 2.98 -3.77
C ARG A 117 -17.76 2.37 -3.12
N LYS A 118 -17.67 1.04 -3.28
CA LYS A 118 -16.53 0.23 -2.84
C LYS A 118 -15.18 0.82 -3.27
N LEU A 119 -15.08 1.32 -4.50
CA LEU A 119 -13.86 1.94 -5.04
C LEU A 119 -13.34 3.09 -4.15
N TYR A 120 -14.22 4.05 -3.81
CA TYR A 120 -13.84 5.17 -2.95
C TYR A 120 -13.41 4.70 -1.56
N GLN A 121 -14.15 3.75 -0.99
CA GLN A 121 -13.83 3.18 0.32
C GLN A 121 -12.47 2.44 0.31
N SER A 122 -12.18 1.66 -0.74
CA SER A 122 -10.90 0.98 -0.86
C SER A 122 -9.72 1.95 -1.04
N ILE A 123 -9.90 3.05 -1.77
CA ILE A 123 -8.89 4.13 -1.86
C ILE A 123 -8.67 4.76 -0.49
N LYS A 124 -9.76 5.07 0.22
CA LYS A 124 -9.71 5.62 1.57
C LYS A 124 -8.96 4.70 2.54
N ASP A 125 -9.30 3.43 2.56
CA ASP A 125 -8.67 2.43 3.44
C ASP A 125 -7.18 2.27 3.12
N LEU A 126 -6.79 2.27 1.84
CA LEU A 126 -5.39 2.25 1.43
C LEU A 126 -4.61 3.46 1.93
N ILE A 127 -5.17 4.66 1.76
CA ILE A 127 -4.53 5.91 2.21
C ILE A 127 -4.39 5.91 3.74
N ASP A 128 -5.43 5.49 4.46
CA ASP A 128 -5.42 5.46 5.92
C ASP A 128 -4.40 4.42 6.46
N VAL A 129 -4.27 3.25 5.82
CA VAL A 129 -3.22 2.27 6.14
C VAL A 129 -1.84 2.84 5.82
N ARG A 130 -1.63 3.41 4.63
CA ARG A 130 -0.35 4.04 4.27
C ARG A 130 0.03 5.09 5.30
N ASN A 131 -0.88 5.99 5.65
CA ASN A 131 -0.65 7.04 6.65
C ASN A 131 -0.26 6.45 8.01
N THR A 132 -0.88 5.34 8.42
CA THR A 132 -0.49 4.61 9.64
C THR A 132 0.93 4.07 9.55
N LEU A 133 1.34 3.54 8.39
CA LEU A 133 2.70 3.05 8.15
C LEU A 133 3.71 4.21 8.18
N VAL A 134 3.50 5.30 7.44
CA VAL A 134 4.48 6.40 7.36
C VAL A 134 4.47 7.36 8.54
N HIS A 135 3.38 7.46 9.31
CA HIS A 135 3.24 8.40 10.44
C HIS A 135 3.23 7.73 11.81
N SER A 136 3.47 6.42 11.93
CA SER A 136 3.86 5.83 13.21
C SER A 136 5.15 6.52 13.66
N LYS A 137 5.08 7.40 14.67
CA LYS A 137 6.19 8.22 15.20
C LYS A 137 7.55 7.51 15.08
N SER A 138 8.28 7.92 14.05
CA SER A 138 9.74 7.97 13.89
C SER A 138 10.56 6.91 14.62
N ILE A 139 10.88 5.84 13.89
CA ILE A 139 12.29 5.48 13.74
C ILE A 139 12.64 6.01 12.34
N GLU A 140 13.61 6.93 12.23
CA GLU A 140 14.17 7.30 10.93
C GLU A 140 14.75 6.03 10.30
N ILE A 141 14.03 5.48 9.32
CA ILE A 141 14.59 4.38 8.53
C ILE A 141 15.24 5.02 7.32
N ASP A 142 16.57 5.03 7.34
CA ASP A 142 17.36 5.35 6.16
C ASP A 142 16.95 4.39 5.02
N ILE A 143 16.51 4.95 3.90
CA ILE A 143 16.08 4.17 2.73
C ILE A 143 17.23 3.29 2.21
N ASN A 144 18.49 3.70 2.44
CA ASN A 144 19.66 2.91 2.11
C ASN A 144 19.82 1.69 3.04
N VAL A 145 19.24 1.71 4.23
CA VAL A 145 19.21 0.56 5.16
C VAL A 145 18.15 -0.45 4.70
N LEU A 146 16.98 -0.02 4.19
CA LEU A 146 15.98 -0.94 3.62
C LEU A 146 16.42 -1.63 2.33
N LEU A 147 17.37 -1.02 1.61
CA LEU A 147 17.94 -1.53 0.37
C LEU A 147 19.19 -2.41 0.58
N ARG A 148 19.70 -2.50 1.82
CA ARG A 148 20.81 -3.41 2.20
C ARG A 148 20.30 -4.83 2.42
N THR A 149 21.19 -5.81 2.24
CA THR A 149 20.91 -7.26 2.30
C THR A 149 21.28 -7.89 3.65
N ASP A 150 21.64 -7.07 4.63
CA ASP A 150 22.36 -7.45 5.84
C ASP A 150 21.49 -7.39 7.10
N VAL A 151 21.87 -8.17 8.11
CA VAL A 151 21.16 -8.41 9.39
C VAL A 151 20.74 -7.11 10.10
N GLU A 152 21.51 -6.03 9.96
CA GLU A 152 21.18 -4.71 10.54
C GLU A 152 19.93 -4.07 9.91
N ALA A 153 19.73 -4.26 8.60
CA ALA A 153 18.52 -3.82 7.91
C ALA A 153 17.28 -4.54 8.44
N GLU A 154 17.45 -5.82 8.78
CA GLU A 154 16.39 -6.69 9.30
C GLU A 154 16.04 -6.35 10.75
N GLU A 155 17.01 -6.04 11.61
CA GLU A 155 16.76 -5.58 12.98
C GLU A 155 16.05 -4.22 13.04
N VAL A 156 16.50 -3.26 12.21
CA VAL A 156 15.87 -1.94 12.09
C VAL A 156 14.44 -2.07 11.55
N PHE A 157 14.25 -2.91 10.53
CA PHE A 157 12.94 -3.21 9.98
C PHE A 157 12.03 -3.85 11.03
N ASN A 158 12.50 -4.87 11.75
CA ASN A 158 11.74 -5.54 12.82
C ASN A 158 11.38 -4.61 13.98
N GLY A 159 12.28 -3.70 14.36
CA GLY A 159 12.00 -2.64 15.34
C GLY A 159 10.86 -1.72 14.88
N TYR A 160 10.87 -1.35 13.60
CA TYR A 160 9.81 -0.54 12.99
C TYR A 160 8.48 -1.30 12.84
N ILE A 161 8.51 -2.57 12.46
CA ILE A 161 7.31 -3.41 12.44
C ILE A 161 6.70 -3.52 13.84
N ASN A 162 7.52 -3.71 14.87
CA ASN A 162 7.04 -3.78 16.24
C ASN A 162 6.46 -2.43 16.72
N SER A 163 6.99 -1.29 16.27
CA SER A 163 6.45 0.03 16.59
C SER A 163 5.13 0.33 15.82
N ILE A 164 5.00 -0.11 14.57
CA ILE A 164 3.77 0.01 13.77
C ILE A 164 2.64 -0.84 14.36
N PHE A 165 2.92 -2.09 14.72
CA PHE A 165 1.86 -3.05 15.04
C PHE A 165 1.55 -3.18 16.55
N GLY A 166 2.42 -2.68 17.43
CA GLY A 166 2.24 -2.66 18.89
C GLY A 166 2.26 -4.07 19.54
N ASN A 167 2.16 -4.13 20.88
CA ASN A 167 2.25 -5.40 21.60
C ASN A 167 0.98 -6.28 21.49
N GLY A 168 1.22 -7.58 21.26
CA GLY A 168 0.32 -8.72 21.49
C GLY A 168 -1.05 -8.67 20.80
N LYS A 169 -2.05 -8.07 21.46
CA LYS A 169 -3.46 -8.08 21.00
C LYS A 169 -3.77 -7.09 19.88
N ARG A 170 -3.01 -5.99 19.76
CA ARG A 170 -3.19 -5.00 18.68
C ARG A 170 -2.55 -5.46 17.36
N LYS A 171 -1.47 -6.25 17.45
CA LYS A 171 -0.67 -6.78 16.33
C LYS A 171 -1.50 -7.67 15.39
N SER A 172 -2.25 -8.64 15.92
CA SER A 172 -3.11 -9.52 15.11
C SER A 172 -4.28 -8.77 14.44
N SER A 173 -4.84 -7.75 15.09
CA SER A 173 -5.93 -6.95 14.51
C SER A 173 -5.45 -6.07 13.34
N ARG A 174 -4.26 -5.47 13.48
CA ARG A 174 -3.66 -4.61 12.45
C ARG A 174 -3.05 -5.41 11.30
N GLN A 175 -2.48 -6.58 11.58
CA GLN A 175 -1.99 -7.48 10.53
C GLN A 175 -3.14 -8.04 9.69
N LYS A 176 -4.25 -8.46 10.32
CA LYS A 176 -5.50 -8.80 9.61
C LYS A 176 -6.07 -7.62 8.83
N SER A 177 -5.85 -6.39 9.30
CA SER A 177 -6.23 -5.17 8.56
C SER A 177 -5.38 -4.99 7.31
N MET A 178 -4.07 -5.25 7.36
CA MET A 178 -3.18 -5.09 6.21
C MET A 178 -3.40 -6.18 5.15
N GLU A 179 -3.56 -7.44 5.57
CA GLU A 179 -3.97 -8.55 4.71
C GLU A 179 -5.28 -8.23 3.97
N ARG A 180 -6.31 -7.83 4.73
CA ARG A 180 -7.61 -7.47 4.15
C ARG A 180 -7.49 -6.32 3.16
N VAL A 181 -6.73 -5.28 3.49
CA VAL A 181 -6.55 -4.11 2.62
C VAL A 181 -5.76 -4.48 1.36
N LEU A 182 -4.74 -5.32 1.44
CA LEU A 182 -4.01 -5.79 0.26
C LEU A 182 -4.91 -6.61 -0.67
N GLU A 183 -5.69 -7.54 -0.13
CA GLU A 183 -6.61 -8.36 -0.90
C GLU A 183 -7.77 -7.55 -1.49
N SER A 184 -8.35 -6.62 -0.71
CA SER A 184 -9.49 -5.82 -1.16
C SER A 184 -9.12 -4.73 -2.13
N SER A 185 -7.85 -4.31 -2.14
CA SER A 185 -7.46 -3.06 -2.77
C SER A 185 -6.37 -3.19 -3.83
N HIS A 186 -5.82 -4.38 -4.08
CA HIS A 186 -4.81 -4.59 -5.13
C HIS A 186 -5.25 -4.07 -6.52
N ASN A 187 -6.51 -4.29 -6.88
CA ASN A 187 -7.05 -3.87 -8.19
C ASN A 187 -7.55 -2.42 -8.22
N VAL A 188 -7.52 -1.69 -7.10
CA VAL A 188 -8.10 -0.33 -6.99
C VAL A 188 -7.51 0.63 -8.00
N TYR A 189 -6.21 0.51 -8.28
CA TYR A 189 -5.57 1.34 -9.29
C TYR A 189 -6.19 1.11 -10.69
N ILE A 190 -6.39 -0.15 -11.08
CA ILE A 190 -7.00 -0.51 -12.37
C ILE A 190 -8.45 -0.06 -12.40
N GLU A 191 -9.22 -0.36 -11.36
CA GLU A 191 -10.63 0.04 -11.24
C GLU A 191 -10.78 1.57 -11.33
N LEU A 192 -9.90 2.33 -10.67
CA LEU A 192 -9.89 3.79 -10.74
C LEU A 192 -9.55 4.28 -12.15
N MET A 193 -8.52 3.73 -12.77
CA MET A 193 -8.11 4.10 -14.13
C MET A 193 -9.25 3.87 -15.13
N GLU A 194 -9.88 2.70 -15.10
CA GLU A 194 -11.03 2.36 -15.94
C GLU A 194 -12.22 3.29 -15.67
N TYR A 195 -12.51 3.55 -14.39
CA TYR A 195 -13.61 4.44 -14.01
C TYR A 195 -13.39 5.86 -14.53
N LEU A 196 -12.19 6.41 -14.40
CA LEU A 196 -11.87 7.74 -14.91
C LEU A 196 -12.02 7.77 -16.44
N GLN A 197 -11.44 6.80 -17.16
CA GLN A 197 -11.50 6.71 -18.62
C GLN A 197 -12.93 6.60 -19.17
N GLN A 198 -13.80 5.83 -18.53
CA GLN A 198 -15.19 5.66 -18.97
C GLN A 198 -16.05 6.93 -18.82
N ASN A 199 -15.65 7.84 -17.93
CA ASN A 199 -16.47 9.00 -17.53
C ASN A 199 -15.91 10.33 -18.04
N THR A 200 -14.68 10.35 -18.53
CA THR A 200 -14.17 11.42 -19.38
C THR A 200 -14.36 11.04 -20.83
N GLY A 201 -15.40 11.58 -21.47
CA GLY A 201 -15.54 11.47 -22.91
C GLY A 201 -14.25 11.92 -23.60
N GLU A 202 -13.82 11.19 -24.64
CA GLU A 202 -12.75 11.65 -25.52
C GLU A 202 -13.17 13.03 -26.06
N LYS A 203 -12.54 14.08 -25.54
CA LYS A 203 -12.65 15.44 -26.09
C LYS A 203 -11.56 15.64 -27.13
#